data_AF-A0A3D0TZN3-F1
#
_entry.id   AF-A0A3D0TZN3-F1
#
_cell.length_a   1.000
_cell.length_b   1.000
_cell.length_c   1.000
_cell.angle_alpha   90.00
_cell.angle_beta   90.00
_cell.angle_gamma   90.00
#
_symmetry.space_group_name_H-M   'P 1'
#
loop_
_entity.id
_entity.type
_entity.pdbx_description
1 polymer ?
#
loop_
_entity_poly.entity_id
_entity_poly.type
_entity_poly.pdbx_seq_one_letter_code
_entity_poly.pdbx_strand_id
1 'polypeptide(L)'
;AIFEQVGVEKARFSDGAMREGILYDMLGRHAPEDVRERTVRALMKRYSVDETQAERVQQTAMDLFRRVEQAWDLGAYCQDWLNWSALCHEIGLVVSHSGYHRHGAYLLSYSDLPGFTRQDQKIMATLVGCHRRKVRTAMLDEVLPHLLDKVRRLIMLLRLAVVFNRSRRDAGLPVFSIAVQGDSIHLAFEPDWINRQPLLLADLQQEQDIWKKLGATLDFE
;
A
#
# COMPACT_ATOMS: atom_id res chain seq x y z
N ALA A 1 -37.27 11.14 22.93
CA ALA A 1 -35.91 10.56 22.92
C ALA A 1 -34.98 11.24 21.91
N ILE A 2 -34.87 10.80 20.64
CA ILE A 2 -33.88 11.38 19.68
C ILE A 2 -34.19 12.86 19.36
N PHE A 3 -35.46 13.21 19.11
CA PHE A 3 -35.84 14.59 18.79
C PHE A 3 -35.54 15.57 19.93
N GLU A 4 -35.81 15.18 21.17
CA GLU A 4 -35.50 15.98 22.36
C GLU A 4 -33.98 16.10 22.59
N GLN A 5 -33.22 15.02 22.37
CA GLN A 5 -31.76 15.06 22.54
C GLN A 5 -31.05 15.93 21.50
N VAL A 6 -31.55 15.96 20.26
CA VAL A 6 -30.91 16.67 19.15
C VAL A 6 -31.58 18.04 18.88
N GLY A 7 -32.65 18.37 19.61
CA GLY A 7 -33.34 19.66 19.53
C GLY A 7 -34.06 19.88 18.19
N VAL A 8 -34.57 18.83 17.56
CA VAL A 8 -35.17 18.92 16.22
C VAL A 8 -36.69 18.84 16.34
N GLU A 9 -37.39 19.80 15.76
CA GLU A 9 -38.86 19.87 15.83
C GLU A 9 -39.56 19.08 14.71
N LYS A 10 -38.87 18.84 13.60
CA LYS A 10 -39.43 18.20 12.39
C LYS A 10 -38.39 17.33 11.71
N ALA A 11 -38.80 16.16 11.23
CA ALA A 11 -38.03 15.36 10.29
C ALA A 11 -38.86 15.09 9.02
N ARG A 12 -38.19 14.82 7.92
CA ARG A 12 -38.81 14.41 6.67
C ARG A 12 -38.39 12.99 6.33
N PHE A 13 -39.30 12.24 5.73
CA PHE A 13 -39.00 10.93 5.17
C PHE A 13 -38.06 11.08 3.97
N SER A 14 -37.07 10.21 3.86
CA SER A 14 -36.19 10.09 2.70
C SER A 14 -36.56 8.81 1.95
N ASP A 15 -36.76 8.93 0.64
CA ASP A 15 -37.01 7.79 -0.24
C ASP A 15 -35.74 6.95 -0.50
N GLY A 16 -34.56 7.48 -0.15
CA GLY A 16 -33.29 6.79 -0.25
C GLY A 16 -32.75 6.38 1.12
N ALA A 17 -32.19 5.17 1.20
CA ALA A 17 -31.52 4.61 2.36
C ALA A 17 -30.17 3.98 1.95
N MET A 18 -29.73 2.95 2.67
CA MET A 18 -28.44 2.30 2.44
C MET A 18 -28.36 1.61 1.07
N ARG A 19 -29.45 1.03 0.58
CA ARG A 19 -29.46 0.31 -0.70
C ARG A 19 -29.21 1.25 -1.87
N GLU A 20 -29.90 2.39 -1.88
CA GLU A 20 -29.76 3.43 -2.90
C GLU A 20 -28.35 4.02 -2.82
N GLY A 21 -27.83 4.26 -1.61
CA GLY A 21 -26.43 4.67 -1.40
C GLY A 21 -25.41 3.69 -2.01
N ILE A 22 -25.59 2.38 -1.81
CA ILE A 22 -24.73 1.35 -2.40
C ILE A 22 -24.91 1.27 -3.93
N LEU A 23 -26.15 1.40 -4.44
CA LEU A 23 -26.41 1.42 -5.88
C LEU A 23 -25.76 2.62 -6.56
N TYR A 24 -25.83 3.80 -5.95
CA TYR A 24 -25.14 4.99 -6.42
C TYR A 24 -23.61 4.82 -6.36
N ASP A 25 -23.09 4.18 -5.31
CA ASP A 25 -21.67 3.83 -5.19
C ASP A 25 -21.24 2.86 -6.31
N MET A 26 -22.07 1.87 -6.63
CA MET A 26 -21.83 0.90 -7.70
C MET A 26 -21.92 1.51 -9.10
N LEU A 27 -22.89 2.39 -9.35
CA LEU A 27 -23.13 3.06 -10.64
C LEU A 27 -22.12 4.18 -10.91
N GLY A 28 -21.56 4.77 -9.85
CA GLY A 28 -20.81 6.01 -9.90
C GLY A 28 -19.30 5.86 -9.85
N ARG A 29 -18.69 4.75 -10.28
CA ARG A 29 -17.22 4.47 -10.19
C ARG A 29 -16.24 5.54 -10.72
N HIS A 30 -16.72 6.70 -11.17
CA HIS A 30 -15.93 7.90 -11.50
C HIS A 30 -15.94 9.01 -10.42
N ALA A 31 -16.62 8.83 -9.28
CA ALA A 31 -16.63 9.75 -8.12
C ALA A 31 -16.06 9.19 -6.78
N PRO A 32 -16.01 7.87 -6.52
CA PRO A 32 -15.44 7.27 -5.30
C PRO A 32 -13.91 7.37 -5.16
N GLU A 33 -13.16 7.49 -6.26
CA GLU A 33 -11.71 7.71 -6.21
C GLU A 33 -11.38 8.96 -5.40
N ASP A 34 -12.13 10.05 -5.60
CA ASP A 34 -11.94 11.30 -4.86
C ASP A 34 -12.18 11.11 -3.35
N VAL A 35 -13.19 10.34 -2.95
CA VAL A 35 -13.45 10.07 -1.51
C VAL A 35 -12.31 9.28 -0.89
N ARG A 36 -11.86 8.19 -1.54
CA ARG A 36 -10.77 7.33 -1.02
C ARG A 36 -9.45 8.08 -0.97
N GLU A 37 -9.13 8.84 -2.01
CA GLU A 37 -7.94 9.68 -2.05
C GLU A 37 -7.99 10.77 -0.97
N ARG A 38 -9.11 11.49 -0.83
CA ARG A 38 -9.29 12.48 0.25
C ARG A 38 -9.15 11.87 1.63
N THR A 39 -9.70 10.67 1.85
CA THR A 39 -9.55 9.92 3.11
C THR A 39 -8.08 9.61 3.39
N VAL A 40 -7.32 9.13 2.40
CA VAL A 40 -5.89 8.83 2.55
C VAL A 40 -5.07 10.10 2.81
N ARG A 41 -5.32 11.18 2.06
CA ARG A 41 -4.67 12.48 2.27
C ARG A 41 -4.99 13.06 3.65
N ALA A 42 -6.23 12.93 4.12
CA ALA A 42 -6.62 13.34 5.47
C ALA A 42 -5.91 12.51 6.55
N LEU A 43 -5.74 11.20 6.31
CA LEU A 43 -5.01 10.30 7.21
C LEU A 43 -3.53 10.68 7.30
N MET A 44 -2.88 10.93 6.16
CA MET A 44 -1.49 11.38 6.08
C MET A 44 -1.30 12.68 6.86
N LYS A 45 -2.18 13.67 6.64
CA LYS A 45 -2.17 14.95 7.36
C LYS A 45 -2.37 14.76 8.86
N ARG A 46 -3.34 13.93 9.26
CA ARG A 46 -3.66 13.64 10.68
C ARG A 46 -2.47 13.06 11.43
N TYR A 47 -1.69 12.19 10.77
CA TYR A 47 -0.52 11.54 11.38
C TYR A 47 0.81 12.19 11.03
N SER A 48 0.78 13.40 10.44
CA SER A 48 1.97 14.18 10.10
C SER A 48 2.99 13.39 9.28
N VAL A 49 2.50 12.65 8.28
CA VAL A 49 3.36 11.92 7.33
C VAL A 49 4.21 12.91 6.54
N ASP A 50 5.47 12.56 6.30
CA ASP A 50 6.32 13.24 5.31
C ASP A 50 5.75 12.98 3.91
N GLU A 51 4.97 13.94 3.40
CA GLU A 51 4.29 13.83 2.11
C GLU A 51 5.28 13.64 0.96
N THR A 52 6.45 14.27 1.01
CA THR A 52 7.48 14.15 -0.03
C THR A 52 8.01 12.72 -0.09
N GLN A 53 8.30 12.11 1.07
CA GLN A 53 8.72 10.71 1.12
C GLN A 53 7.60 9.76 0.66
N ALA A 54 6.38 10.01 1.11
CA ALA A 54 5.23 9.18 0.76
C ALA A 54 4.99 9.16 -0.75
N GLU A 55 5.04 10.31 -1.40
CA GLU A 55 4.90 10.47 -2.85
C GLU A 55 6.07 9.83 -3.61
N ARG A 56 7.31 9.95 -3.12
CA ARG A 56 8.47 9.27 -3.73
C ARG A 56 8.33 7.74 -3.72
N VAL A 57 7.89 7.17 -2.61
CA VAL A 57 7.61 5.73 -2.49
C VAL A 57 6.43 5.34 -3.38
N GLN A 58 5.35 6.13 -3.37
CA GLN A 58 4.17 5.89 -4.20
C GLN A 58 4.49 5.89 -5.69
N GLN A 59 5.24 6.89 -6.18
CA GLN A 59 5.66 6.95 -7.57
C GLN A 59 6.48 5.72 -7.96
N THR A 60 7.43 5.33 -7.11
CA THR A 60 8.24 4.13 -7.35
C THR A 60 7.39 2.86 -7.35
N ALA A 61 6.45 2.74 -6.42
CA ALA A 61 5.56 1.59 -6.34
C ALA A 61 4.68 1.47 -7.59
N MET A 62 4.17 2.60 -8.11
CA MET A 62 3.37 2.64 -9.34
C MET A 62 4.21 2.37 -10.59
N ASP A 63 5.47 2.81 -10.62
CA ASP A 63 6.40 2.50 -11.71
C ASP A 63 6.72 1.01 -11.75
N LEU A 64 6.99 0.40 -10.59
CA LEU A 64 7.21 -1.04 -10.49
C LEU A 64 5.95 -1.83 -10.86
N PHE A 65 4.77 -1.42 -10.36
CA PHE A 65 3.49 -2.05 -10.65
C PHE A 65 3.22 -2.15 -12.15
N ARG A 66 3.32 -1.03 -12.89
CA ARG A 66 3.08 -0.98 -14.33
C ARG A 66 3.99 -1.91 -15.14
N ARG A 67 5.19 -2.18 -14.64
CA ARG A 67 6.14 -3.08 -15.33
C ARG A 67 5.84 -4.56 -15.10
N VAL A 68 5.05 -4.91 -14.07
CA VAL A 68 4.78 -6.31 -13.70
C VAL A 68 3.30 -6.70 -13.78
N GLU A 69 2.39 -5.72 -13.88
CA GLU A 69 0.95 -5.93 -13.75
C GLU A 69 0.40 -6.99 -14.71
N GLN A 70 0.88 -7.00 -15.97
CA GLN A 70 0.45 -7.97 -16.97
C GLN A 70 0.97 -9.37 -16.65
N ALA A 71 2.24 -9.51 -16.26
CA ALA A 71 2.86 -10.79 -15.95
C ALA A 71 2.25 -11.44 -14.69
N TRP A 72 1.76 -10.61 -13.77
CA TRP A 72 1.21 -11.04 -12.48
C TRP A 72 -0.31 -10.96 -12.37
N ASP A 73 -1.03 -10.67 -13.45
CA ASP A 73 -2.49 -10.49 -13.45
C ASP A 73 -2.97 -9.53 -12.34
N LEU A 74 -2.29 -8.39 -12.19
CA LEU A 74 -2.67 -7.37 -11.22
C LEU A 74 -3.66 -6.40 -11.86
N GLY A 75 -4.89 -6.37 -11.34
CA GLY A 75 -5.95 -5.49 -11.81
C GLY A 75 -5.99 -4.14 -11.08
N ALA A 76 -6.92 -3.29 -11.47
CA ALA A 76 -7.09 -1.93 -10.92
C ALA A 76 -7.18 -1.89 -9.38
N TYR A 77 -7.90 -2.83 -8.75
CA TYR A 77 -7.96 -2.90 -7.28
C TYR A 77 -6.58 -3.09 -6.63
N CYS A 78 -5.68 -3.85 -7.27
CA CYS A 78 -4.33 -4.06 -6.78
C CYS A 78 -3.47 -2.80 -6.89
N GLN A 79 -3.63 -2.05 -7.98
CA GLN A 79 -3.00 -0.75 -8.18
C GLN A 79 -3.41 0.22 -7.07
N ASP A 80 -4.72 0.34 -6.87
CA ASP A 80 -5.37 1.14 -5.83
C ASP A 80 -4.83 0.81 -4.44
N TRP A 81 -4.84 -0.47 -4.03
CA TRP A 81 -4.33 -0.89 -2.73
C TRP A 81 -2.86 -0.56 -2.54
N LEU A 82 -2.03 -0.77 -3.56
CA LEU A 82 -0.60 -0.46 -3.49
C LEU A 82 -0.37 1.05 -3.42
N ASN A 83 -1.09 1.84 -4.22
CA ASN A 83 -1.02 3.30 -4.25
C ASN A 83 -1.27 3.90 -2.87
N TRP A 84 -2.41 3.59 -2.25
CA TRP A 84 -2.75 4.14 -0.94
C TRP A 84 -1.87 3.58 0.18
N SER A 85 -1.44 2.31 0.08
CA SER A 85 -0.52 1.73 1.08
C SER A 85 0.85 2.38 1.02
N ALA A 86 1.33 2.75 -0.17
CA ALA A 86 2.58 3.49 -0.33
C ALA A 86 2.49 4.89 0.29
N LEU A 87 1.37 5.60 0.10
CA LEU A 87 1.13 6.90 0.74
C LEU A 87 1.07 6.78 2.28
N CYS A 88 0.48 5.71 2.79
CA CYS A 88 0.27 5.49 4.22
C CYS A 88 1.40 4.73 4.94
N HIS A 89 2.45 4.29 4.26
CA HIS A 89 3.42 3.34 4.83
C HIS A 89 4.11 3.85 6.10
N GLU A 90 4.21 5.18 6.27
CA GLU A 90 4.87 5.85 7.38
C GLU A 90 3.94 6.47 8.43
N ILE A 91 2.62 6.27 8.34
CA ILE A 91 1.68 6.83 9.35
C ILE A 91 1.98 6.36 10.78
N GLY A 92 2.63 5.19 10.94
CA GLY A 92 3.02 4.65 12.24
C GLY A 92 4.18 5.39 12.92
N LEU A 93 4.89 6.29 12.22
CA LEU A 93 6.00 7.04 12.78
C LEU A 93 5.56 7.98 13.91
N VAL A 94 4.30 8.42 13.89
CA VAL A 94 3.68 9.22 14.97
C VAL A 94 3.68 8.49 16.32
N VAL A 95 3.70 7.15 16.31
CA VAL A 95 3.72 6.32 17.52
C VAL A 95 5.14 6.00 17.94
N SER A 96 5.95 5.45 17.02
CA SER A 96 7.35 5.13 17.28
C SER A 96 8.09 4.85 15.97
N HIS A 97 9.35 5.29 15.90
CA HIS A 97 10.26 4.88 14.84
C HIS A 97 10.53 3.35 14.87
N SER A 98 10.57 2.76 16.07
CA SER A 98 10.80 1.32 16.21
C SER A 98 9.56 0.53 15.84
N GLY A 99 9.61 -0.18 14.72
CA GLY A 99 8.50 -1.01 14.29
C GLY A 99 7.30 -0.23 13.76
N TYR A 100 7.51 0.96 13.18
CA TYR A 100 6.42 1.80 12.65
C TYR A 100 5.50 1.11 11.64
N HIS A 101 5.96 0.12 10.89
CA HIS A 101 5.12 -0.73 10.03
C HIS A 101 3.98 -1.41 10.81
N ARG A 102 4.24 -1.86 12.04
CA ARG A 102 3.21 -2.46 12.92
C ARG A 102 2.25 -1.43 13.45
N HIS A 103 2.74 -0.26 13.83
CA HIS A 103 1.90 0.85 14.28
C HIS A 103 1.05 1.40 13.14
N GLY A 104 1.60 1.49 11.93
CA GLY A 104 0.86 1.91 10.74
C GLY A 104 -0.24 0.93 10.38
N ALA A 105 0.05 -0.38 10.41
CA ALA A 105 -0.97 -1.40 10.25
C ALA A 105 -2.07 -1.29 11.31
N TYR A 106 -1.69 -1.10 12.59
CA TYR A 106 -2.63 -0.91 13.68
C TYR A 106 -3.53 0.32 13.45
N LEU A 107 -2.93 1.48 13.12
CA LEU A 107 -3.69 2.70 12.83
C LEU A 107 -4.64 2.50 11.65
N LEU A 108 -4.19 1.86 10.56
CA LEU A 108 -5.07 1.53 9.44
C LEU A 108 -6.19 0.59 9.82
N SER A 109 -5.94 -0.46 10.61
CA SER A 109 -6.95 -1.45 10.99
C SER A 109 -8.08 -0.88 11.85
N TYR A 110 -7.82 0.18 12.61
CA TYR A 110 -8.77 0.75 13.57
C TYR A 110 -9.17 2.21 13.28
N SER A 111 -8.83 2.73 12.10
CA SER A 111 -9.30 4.03 11.64
C SER A 111 -10.63 3.91 10.90
N ASP A 112 -11.47 4.93 11.00
CA ASP A 112 -12.60 5.09 10.08
C ASP A 112 -12.05 5.61 8.74
N LEU A 113 -12.22 4.83 7.67
CA LEU A 113 -11.75 5.15 6.33
C LEU A 113 -12.94 5.27 5.36
N PRO A 114 -13.62 6.43 5.29
CA PRO A 114 -14.71 6.64 4.35
C PRO A 114 -14.31 6.30 2.91
N GLY A 115 -15.17 5.56 2.22
CA GLY A 115 -14.92 5.08 0.86
C GLY A 115 -14.17 3.75 0.76
N PHE A 116 -13.66 3.19 1.87
CA PHE A 116 -12.99 1.89 1.87
C PHE A 116 -13.92 0.80 2.41
N THR A 117 -13.92 -0.35 1.75
CA THR A 117 -14.52 -1.55 2.35
C THR A 117 -13.63 -2.06 3.48
N ARG A 118 -14.19 -2.87 4.39
CA ARG A 118 -13.39 -3.55 5.43
C ARG A 118 -12.28 -4.41 4.83
N GLN A 119 -12.50 -4.95 3.63
CA GLN A 119 -11.52 -5.77 2.94
C GLN A 119 -10.38 -4.91 2.38
N ASP A 120 -10.68 -3.75 1.77
CA ASP A 120 -9.65 -2.82 1.30
C ASP A 120 -8.77 -2.33 2.46
N GLN A 121 -9.42 -1.89 3.54
CA GLN A 121 -8.75 -1.44 4.75
C GLN A 121 -7.85 -2.53 5.34
N LYS A 122 -8.33 -3.78 5.36
CA LYS A 122 -7.55 -4.92 5.83
C LYS A 122 -6.34 -5.20 4.96
N ILE A 123 -6.50 -5.18 3.64
CA ILE A 123 -5.41 -5.38 2.68
C ILE A 123 -4.37 -4.26 2.85
N MET A 124 -4.79 -3.00 2.91
CA MET A 124 -3.87 -1.87 3.15
C MET A 124 -3.11 -2.02 4.46
N ALA A 125 -3.79 -2.40 5.54
CA ALA A 125 -3.13 -2.67 6.83
C ALA A 125 -2.12 -3.83 6.73
N THR A 126 -2.42 -4.88 5.96
CA THR A 126 -1.49 -5.99 5.71
C THR A 126 -0.27 -5.54 4.89
N LEU A 127 -0.47 -4.74 3.84
CA LEU A 127 0.61 -4.19 3.01
C LEU A 127 1.54 -3.31 3.86
N VAL A 128 0.98 -2.34 4.58
CA VAL A 128 1.76 -1.46 5.49
C VAL A 128 2.36 -2.27 6.65
N GLY A 129 1.69 -3.30 7.15
CA GLY A 129 2.23 -4.17 8.20
C GLY A 129 3.42 -5.02 7.76
N CYS A 130 3.56 -5.27 6.46
CA CYS A 130 4.57 -6.17 5.91
C CYS A 130 5.61 -5.47 5.02
N HIS A 131 5.58 -4.14 4.88
CA HIS A 131 6.46 -3.40 3.97
C HIS A 131 7.93 -3.31 4.40
N ARG A 132 8.30 -3.78 5.59
CA ARG A 132 9.71 -3.84 6.03
C ARG A 132 9.90 -4.88 7.13
N ARG A 133 11.17 -5.22 7.40
CA ARG A 133 11.55 -6.23 8.41
C ARG A 133 10.89 -7.59 8.11
N LYS A 134 10.78 -8.45 9.11
CA LYS A 134 10.16 -9.79 9.00
C LYS A 134 8.67 -9.65 8.65
N VAL A 135 8.25 -10.34 7.59
CA VAL A 135 6.83 -10.46 7.22
C VAL A 135 6.09 -11.26 8.30
N ARG A 136 4.92 -10.75 8.71
CA ARG A 136 4.07 -11.39 9.72
C ARG A 136 3.08 -12.32 9.02
N THR A 137 3.36 -13.62 9.01
CA THR A 137 2.49 -14.64 8.38
C THR A 137 1.05 -14.58 8.89
N ALA A 138 0.85 -14.29 10.18
CA ALA A 138 -0.49 -14.11 10.75
C ALA A 138 -1.35 -13.05 10.02
N MET A 139 -0.75 -11.99 9.49
CA MET A 139 -1.48 -10.98 8.69
C MET A 139 -1.83 -11.47 7.29
N LEU A 140 -1.06 -12.43 6.75
CA LEU A 140 -1.35 -13.09 5.48
C LEU A 140 -2.43 -14.15 5.62
N ASP A 141 -2.46 -14.88 6.74
CA ASP A 141 -3.48 -15.90 7.06
C ASP A 141 -4.89 -15.30 7.15
N GLU A 142 -4.93 -13.99 7.38
CA GLU A 142 -6.12 -13.17 7.50
C GLU A 142 -6.65 -12.64 6.15
N VAL A 143 -5.89 -12.79 5.07
CA VAL A 143 -6.27 -12.41 3.69
C VAL A 143 -7.09 -13.54 3.06
N LEU A 144 -8.09 -13.20 2.26
CA LEU A 144 -8.88 -14.20 1.55
C LEU A 144 -7.99 -15.03 0.60
N PRO A 145 -8.14 -16.36 0.54
CA PRO A 145 -7.24 -17.24 -0.23
C PRO A 145 -7.06 -16.83 -1.69
N HIS A 146 -8.14 -16.40 -2.37
CA HIS A 146 -8.10 -15.99 -3.78
C HIS A 146 -7.38 -14.66 -4.04
N LEU A 147 -7.05 -13.89 -2.99
CA LEU A 147 -6.28 -12.65 -3.08
C LEU A 147 -4.86 -12.79 -2.57
N LEU A 148 -4.52 -13.91 -1.94
CA LEU A 148 -3.27 -14.07 -1.20
C LEU A 148 -2.04 -13.84 -2.08
N ASP A 149 -2.02 -14.40 -3.29
CA ASP A 149 -0.89 -14.25 -4.20
C ASP A 149 -0.75 -12.80 -4.70
N LYS A 150 -1.87 -12.14 -4.98
CA LYS A 150 -1.88 -10.71 -5.35
C LYS A 150 -1.33 -9.87 -4.19
N VAL A 151 -1.82 -10.08 -2.97
CA VAL A 151 -1.33 -9.35 -1.78
C VAL A 151 0.15 -9.61 -1.51
N ARG A 152 0.65 -10.85 -1.66
CA ARG A 152 2.08 -11.17 -1.54
C ARG A 152 2.92 -10.40 -2.56
N ARG A 153 2.50 -10.36 -3.82
CA ARG A 153 3.15 -9.59 -4.88
C ARG A 153 3.16 -8.09 -4.58
N LEU A 154 2.05 -7.53 -4.09
CA LEU A 154 1.99 -6.12 -3.69
C LEU A 154 2.89 -5.80 -2.49
N ILE A 155 3.04 -6.72 -1.53
CA ILE A 155 4.03 -6.59 -0.44
C ILE A 155 5.43 -6.50 -1.04
N MET A 156 5.79 -7.39 -1.95
CA MET A 156 7.11 -7.39 -2.61
C MET A 156 7.38 -6.07 -3.34
N LEU A 157 6.40 -5.53 -4.07
CA LEU A 157 6.52 -4.23 -4.75
C LEU A 157 6.67 -3.06 -3.78
N LEU A 158 5.84 -3.01 -2.72
CA LEU A 158 5.92 -1.95 -1.73
C LEU A 158 7.27 -1.96 -0.98
N ARG A 159 7.78 -3.15 -0.67
CA ARG A 159 9.10 -3.32 -0.03
C ARG A 159 10.22 -2.78 -0.91
N LEU A 160 10.23 -3.14 -2.19
CA LEU A 160 11.21 -2.60 -3.15
C LEU A 160 11.10 -1.08 -3.26
N ALA A 161 9.89 -0.54 -3.36
CA ALA A 161 9.67 0.89 -3.45
C ALA A 161 10.23 1.66 -2.23
N VAL A 162 10.06 1.10 -1.03
CA VAL A 162 10.63 1.66 0.20
C VAL A 162 12.16 1.56 0.19
N VAL A 163 12.73 0.44 -0.26
CA VAL A 163 14.19 0.25 -0.37
C VAL A 163 14.82 1.26 -1.32
N PHE A 164 14.27 1.45 -2.51
CA PHE A 164 14.77 2.44 -3.47
C PHE A 164 14.73 3.88 -2.93
N ASN A 165 13.78 4.19 -2.05
CA ASN A 165 13.57 5.54 -1.52
C ASN A 165 14.08 5.74 -0.09
N ARG A 166 14.85 4.78 0.45
CA ARG A 166 15.32 4.84 1.85
C ARG A 166 16.21 6.05 2.14
N SER A 167 16.97 6.52 1.15
CA SER A 167 17.89 7.66 1.30
C SER A 167 17.18 9.01 1.43
N ARG A 168 15.86 9.05 1.17
CA ARG A 168 15.04 10.26 1.14
C ARG A 168 15.51 11.35 0.18
N ARG A 169 16.19 10.99 -0.91
CA ARG A 169 16.75 11.93 -1.90
C ARG A 169 15.90 11.95 -3.17
N ASP A 170 15.78 13.12 -3.79
CA ASP A 170 15.06 13.33 -5.04
C ASP A 170 15.88 12.94 -6.28
N ALA A 171 16.79 11.98 -6.16
CA ALA A 171 17.70 11.58 -7.24
C ALA A 171 17.02 10.77 -8.36
N GLY A 172 15.69 10.59 -8.29
CA GLY A 172 14.94 9.69 -9.16
C GLY A 172 15.30 8.22 -8.94
N LEU A 173 14.57 7.34 -9.62
CA LEU A 173 14.96 5.93 -9.68
C LEU A 173 16.18 5.77 -10.59
N PRO A 174 17.07 4.79 -10.28
CA PRO A 174 18.08 4.41 -11.25
C PRO A 174 17.44 3.88 -12.54
N VAL A 175 18.21 3.90 -13.62
CA VAL A 175 17.85 3.18 -14.82
C VAL A 175 18.08 1.69 -14.56
N PHE A 176 17.02 0.89 -14.63
CA PHE A 176 17.08 -0.56 -14.54
C PHE A 176 15.93 -1.18 -15.35
N SER A 177 16.15 -2.41 -15.79
CA SER A 177 15.10 -3.26 -16.38
C SER A 177 14.58 -4.26 -15.35
N ILE A 178 13.36 -4.73 -15.55
CA ILE A 178 12.70 -5.70 -14.68
C ILE A 178 12.18 -6.85 -15.52
N ALA A 179 12.54 -8.07 -15.16
CA ALA A 179 12.02 -9.29 -15.75
C ALA A 179 11.26 -10.09 -14.69
N VAL A 180 10.16 -10.71 -15.09
CA VAL A 180 9.29 -11.49 -14.19
C VAL A 180 9.32 -12.96 -14.61
N GLN A 181 9.52 -13.85 -13.65
CA GLN A 181 9.46 -15.30 -13.85
C GLN A 181 8.66 -15.94 -12.72
N GLY A 182 7.40 -16.33 -13.00
CA GLY A 182 6.49 -16.80 -11.95
C GLY A 182 6.26 -15.70 -10.92
N ASP A 183 6.55 -15.98 -9.64
CA ASP A 183 6.49 -14.98 -8.55
C ASP A 183 7.81 -14.22 -8.33
N SER A 184 8.84 -14.51 -9.13
CA SER A 184 10.17 -13.94 -8.98
C SER A 184 10.39 -12.71 -9.87
N ILE A 185 11.25 -11.81 -9.41
CA ILE A 185 11.71 -10.64 -10.17
C ILE A 185 13.23 -10.69 -10.31
N HIS A 186 13.71 -10.38 -11.51
CA HIS A 186 15.09 -10.06 -11.78
C HIS A 186 15.24 -8.57 -12.14
N LEU A 187 16.14 -7.86 -11.47
CA LEU A 187 16.47 -6.45 -11.73
C LEU A 187 17.84 -6.36 -12.38
N ALA A 188 17.93 -5.85 -13.62
CA ALA A 188 19.21 -5.60 -14.26
C ALA A 188 19.51 -4.09 -14.28
N PHE A 189 20.59 -3.70 -13.61
CA PHE A 189 21.10 -2.34 -13.57
C PHE A 189 22.16 -2.12 -14.66
N GLU A 190 22.60 -0.87 -14.84
CA GLU A 190 23.81 -0.58 -15.63
C GLU A 190 25.03 -1.30 -15.03
N PRO A 191 25.99 -1.76 -15.85
CA PRO A 191 27.14 -2.51 -15.37
C PRO A 191 27.88 -1.81 -14.22
N ASP A 192 28.15 -2.56 -13.14
CA ASP A 192 28.83 -2.09 -11.92
C ASP A 192 28.10 -0.98 -11.14
N TRP A 193 26.88 -0.58 -11.56
CA TRP A 193 26.15 0.50 -10.90
C TRP A 193 25.76 0.14 -9.47
N ILE A 194 25.21 -1.06 -9.26
CA ILE A 194 24.73 -1.49 -7.94
C ILE A 194 25.88 -1.68 -6.93
N ASN A 195 27.06 -2.10 -7.39
CA ASN A 195 28.26 -2.22 -6.55
C ASN A 195 28.75 -0.86 -6.03
N ARG A 196 28.47 0.22 -6.76
CA ARG A 196 28.76 1.61 -6.33
C ARG A 196 27.71 2.17 -5.37
N GLN A 197 26.65 1.42 -5.09
CA GLN A 197 25.57 1.78 -4.17
C GLN A 197 25.54 0.81 -2.98
N PRO A 198 26.55 0.80 -2.09
CA PRO A 198 26.74 -0.24 -1.08
C PRO A 198 25.56 -0.38 -0.11
N LEU A 199 24.87 0.73 0.22
CA LEU A 199 23.69 0.69 1.08
C LEU A 199 22.48 0.04 0.39
N LEU A 200 22.25 0.36 -0.89
CA LEU A 200 21.17 -0.23 -1.66
C LEU A 200 21.45 -1.71 -1.93
N LEU A 201 22.68 -2.06 -2.27
CA LEU A 201 23.12 -3.44 -2.44
C LEU A 201 22.81 -4.28 -1.17
N ALA A 202 23.21 -3.79 0.01
CA ALA A 202 22.94 -4.49 1.27
C ALA A 202 21.45 -4.62 1.57
N ASP A 203 20.64 -3.63 1.19
CA ASP A 203 19.19 -3.68 1.37
C ASP A 203 18.51 -4.66 0.41
N LEU A 204 18.92 -4.69 -0.86
CA LEU A 204 18.41 -5.66 -1.84
C LEU A 204 18.78 -7.09 -1.43
N GLN A 205 20.00 -7.33 -0.94
CA GLN A 205 20.42 -8.65 -0.41
C GLN A 205 19.52 -9.11 0.76
N GLN A 206 19.18 -8.21 1.68
CA GLN A 206 18.25 -8.52 2.76
C GLN A 206 16.85 -8.85 2.23
N GLU A 207 16.40 -8.16 1.18
CA GLU A 207 15.12 -8.46 0.53
C GLU A 207 15.13 -9.83 -0.14
N GLN A 208 16.23 -10.30 -0.74
CA GLN A 208 16.31 -11.67 -1.29
C GLN A 208 15.95 -12.74 -0.24
N ASP A 209 16.43 -12.59 0.99
CA ASP A 209 16.11 -13.51 2.09
C ASP A 209 14.66 -13.42 2.57
N ILE A 210 14.04 -12.25 2.46
CA ILE A 210 12.64 -12.07 2.79
C ILE A 210 11.74 -12.66 1.70
N TRP A 211 12.08 -12.48 0.43
CA TRP A 211 11.31 -12.98 -0.70
C TRP A 211 11.28 -14.49 -0.73
N LYS A 212 12.39 -15.16 -0.41
CA LYS A 212 12.43 -16.62 -0.24
C LYS A 212 11.39 -17.12 0.77
N LYS A 213 11.17 -16.37 1.86
CA LYS A 213 10.16 -16.70 2.89
C LYS A 213 8.72 -16.43 2.41
N LEU A 214 8.55 -15.61 1.38
CA LEU A 214 7.28 -15.36 0.70
C LEU A 214 7.01 -16.35 -0.45
N GLY A 215 7.95 -17.25 -0.76
CA GLY A 215 7.84 -18.22 -1.85
C GLY A 215 8.29 -17.68 -3.21
N ALA A 216 9.07 -16.58 -3.24
CA ALA A 216 9.55 -15.92 -4.45
C ALA A 216 11.08 -15.71 -4.40
N THR A 217 11.69 -15.32 -5.52
CA THR A 217 13.10 -14.86 -5.55
C THR A 217 13.20 -13.44 -6.08
N LEU A 218 14.13 -12.69 -5.48
CA LEU A 218 14.61 -11.42 -6.01
C LEU A 218 16.04 -11.68 -6.46
N ASP A 219 16.31 -11.47 -7.73
CA ASP A 219 17.64 -11.56 -8.32
C ASP A 219 18.00 -10.19 -8.91
N PHE A 220 19.28 -9.84 -8.91
CA PHE A 220 19.73 -8.60 -9.50
C PHE A 220 21.19 -8.66 -9.95
N GLU A 221 21.51 -7.90 -11.00
CA GLU A 221 22.86 -7.75 -11.59
C GLU A 221 23.20 -6.29 -11.90
#